data_AF-A0A379AL63-F1
#
_entry.id   AF-A0A379AL63-F1
#
_cell.length_a   1.000
_cell.length_b   1.000
_cell.length_c   1.000
_cell.angle_alpha   90.00
_cell.angle_beta   90.00
_cell.angle_gamma   90.00
#
_symmetry.space_group_name_H-M   'P 1'
#
loop_
_entity.id
_entity.type
_entity.pdbx_description
1 polymer ?
#
loop_
_entity_poly.entity_id
_entity_poly.type
_entity_poly.pdbx_seq_one_letter_code
_entity_poly.pdbx_strand_id
1 'polypeptide(L)'
;MLLLDEPTNHLDAESVAWLERFLHDFEGTVVAITHDRYFLDNVAGWILELDRGEGIPWEGNYSSWLEQKDARLAQEASSEAARRKSIEKELEWVRKGPKGQQSKGKARLARFEELNNTDYQKRNETNELFIPPGARLGDKVLEVSNLRKSYGDRVLIDDLSFSVPKGAIVGIIGPNGAGKSTLFRMMSGQEQT
;
A
#
# COMPACT_ATOMS: atom_id res chain seq x y z
N MET A 1 -16.69 15.86 15.18
CA MET A 1 -16.28 15.21 13.92
C MET A 1 -14.78 15.37 13.77
N LEU A 2 -14.05 14.29 13.49
CA LEU A 2 -12.60 14.28 13.26
C LEU A 2 -12.32 13.85 11.82
N LEU A 3 -11.39 14.53 11.16
CA LEU A 3 -10.86 14.17 9.85
C LEU A 3 -9.35 13.96 10.01
N LEU A 4 -8.87 12.75 9.72
CA LEU A 4 -7.48 12.36 9.92
C LEU A 4 -6.90 11.82 8.62
N ASP A 5 -5.70 12.26 8.28
CA ASP A 5 -4.95 11.81 7.10
C ASP A 5 -3.69 11.08 7.58
N GLU A 6 -3.64 9.77 7.36
CA GLU A 6 -2.58 8.84 7.78
C GLU A 6 -2.11 9.01 9.25
N PRO A 7 -3.02 8.93 10.24
CA PRO A 7 -2.68 9.23 11.63
C PRO A 7 -1.79 8.17 12.30
N THR A 8 -1.66 6.98 11.71
CA THR A 8 -0.78 5.90 12.18
C THR A 8 0.66 6.05 11.70
N ASN A 9 0.92 6.93 10.72
CA ASN A 9 2.25 7.06 10.16
C ASN A 9 3.22 7.63 11.19
N HIS A 10 4.43 7.07 11.21
CA HIS A 10 5.49 7.41 12.15
C HIS A 10 5.14 7.23 13.64
N LEU A 11 4.03 6.58 14.00
CA LEU A 11 3.73 6.23 15.38
C LEU A 11 4.39 4.91 15.78
N ASP A 12 4.81 4.82 17.02
CA ASP A 12 5.23 3.57 17.64
C ASP A 12 4.00 2.74 18.10
N ALA A 13 4.22 1.47 18.39
CA ALA A 13 3.13 0.53 18.70
C ALA A 13 2.26 0.96 19.91
N GLU A 14 2.85 1.59 20.93
CA GLU A 14 2.08 2.06 22.10
C GLU A 14 1.22 3.26 21.72
N SER A 15 1.78 4.19 20.95
CA SER A 15 1.06 5.36 20.44
C SER A 15 -0.10 4.96 19.50
N VAL A 16 0.10 3.96 18.63
CA VAL A 16 -0.97 3.42 17.78
C VAL A 16 -2.07 2.80 18.63
N ALA A 17 -1.73 1.95 19.60
CA ALA A 17 -2.70 1.31 20.48
C ALA A 17 -3.50 2.33 21.32
N TRP A 18 -2.86 3.42 21.75
CA TRP A 18 -3.55 4.52 22.42
C TRP A 18 -4.51 5.24 21.47
N LEU A 19 -4.08 5.55 20.24
CA LEU A 19 -4.91 6.20 19.23
C LEU A 19 -6.12 5.33 18.86
N GLU A 20 -5.95 4.02 18.70
CA GLU A 20 -7.03 3.09 18.44
C GLU A 20 -8.11 3.16 19.52
N ARG A 21 -7.71 3.11 20.80
CA ARG A 21 -8.64 3.24 21.94
C ARG A 21 -9.32 4.60 21.96
N PHE A 22 -8.56 5.67 21.76
CA PHE A 22 -9.10 7.02 21.76
C PHE A 22 -10.18 7.21 20.70
N LEU A 23 -9.96 6.70 19.49
CA LEU A 23 -10.91 6.82 18.38
C LEU A 23 -12.10 5.87 18.53
N HIS A 24 -11.89 4.69 19.12
CA HIS A 24 -12.97 3.77 19.46
C HIS A 24 -13.95 4.37 20.48
N ASP A 25 -13.43 5.04 21.51
CA ASP A 25 -14.25 5.63 22.58
C ASP A 25 -14.76 7.04 22.24
N PHE A 26 -14.39 7.59 21.07
CA PHE A 26 -14.78 8.92 20.66
C PHE A 26 -16.26 8.97 20.25
N GLU A 27 -17.08 9.74 20.98
CA GLU A 27 -18.53 9.84 20.75
C GLU A 27 -18.95 10.52 19.43
N GLY A 28 -18.01 11.13 18.71
CA GLY A 28 -18.27 11.80 17.44
C GLY A 28 -17.95 10.95 16.21
N THR A 29 -18.31 11.44 15.02
CA THR A 29 -17.91 10.78 13.77
C THR A 29 -16.41 11.00 13.50
N VAL A 30 -15.70 9.94 13.17
CA VAL A 30 -14.30 9.96 12.72
C VAL A 30 -14.26 9.51 11.27
N VAL A 31 -13.56 10.26 10.42
CA VAL A 31 -13.17 9.83 9.08
C VAL A 31 -11.65 9.86 9.05
N ALA A 32 -11.05 8.69 8.90
CA ALA A 32 -9.60 8.53 8.84
C ALA A 32 -9.20 7.85 7.53
N ILE A 33 -8.16 8.37 6.89
CA ILE A 33 -7.47 7.73 5.78
C ILE A 33 -6.26 7.02 6.38
N THR A 34 -6.13 5.70 6.18
CA THR A 34 -4.93 4.98 6.60
C THR A 34 -4.62 3.78 5.71
N HIS A 35 -3.34 3.45 5.60
CA HIS A 35 -2.85 2.20 5.04
C HIS A 35 -2.66 1.08 6.08
N ASP A 36 -2.89 1.35 7.37
CA ASP A 36 -2.73 0.34 8.43
C ASP A 36 -3.95 -0.59 8.52
N ARG A 37 -3.70 -1.87 8.22
CA ARG A 37 -4.73 -2.91 8.21
C ARG A 37 -5.25 -3.23 9.60
N TYR A 38 -4.40 -3.17 10.63
CA TYR A 38 -4.81 -3.47 12.01
C TYR A 38 -5.71 -2.37 12.56
N PHE A 39 -5.36 -1.11 12.28
CA PHE A 39 -6.18 0.03 12.65
C PHE A 39 -7.58 -0.04 12.02
N LEU A 40 -7.65 -0.34 10.71
CA LEU A 40 -8.93 -0.47 10.02
C LEU A 40 -9.75 -1.66 10.52
N ASP A 41 -9.11 -2.73 11.00
CA ASP A 41 -9.83 -3.88 11.52
C ASP A 41 -10.37 -3.67 12.94
N ASN A 42 -9.63 -2.93 13.77
CA ASN A 42 -9.97 -2.69 15.18
C ASN A 42 -10.90 -1.50 15.40
N VAL A 43 -10.79 -0.44 14.59
CA VAL A 43 -11.48 0.84 14.81
C VAL A 43 -12.61 1.07 13.80
N ALA A 44 -12.46 0.62 12.56
CA ALA A 44 -13.41 0.98 11.51
C ALA A 44 -14.68 0.12 11.59
N GLY A 45 -15.83 0.77 11.79
CA GLY A 45 -17.14 0.14 11.58
C GLY A 45 -17.63 0.26 10.13
N TRP A 46 -17.03 1.16 9.35
CA TRP A 46 -17.37 1.42 7.95
C TRP A 46 -16.09 1.67 7.15
N ILE A 47 -16.00 1.07 5.97
CA ILE A 47 -14.93 1.29 5.00
C ILE A 47 -15.50 2.06 3.82
N LEU A 48 -14.89 3.20 3.48
CA LEU A 48 -15.21 3.94 2.27
C LEU A 48 -14.11 3.70 1.24
N GLU A 49 -14.39 2.84 0.26
CA GLU A 49 -13.48 2.62 -0.86
C GLU A 49 -13.71 3.69 -1.94
N LEU A 50 -12.64 4.36 -2.37
CA LEU A 50 -12.67 5.23 -3.53
C LEU A 50 -12.10 4.46 -4.73
N ASP A 51 -12.96 4.05 -5.66
CA ASP A 51 -12.54 3.42 -6.91
C ASP A 51 -13.18 4.14 -8.11
N ARG A 52 -12.40 4.40 -9.16
CA ARG A 52 -12.83 5.09 -10.40
C ARG A 52 -13.58 6.42 -10.19
N GLY A 53 -13.31 7.12 -9.09
CA GLY A 53 -13.98 8.38 -8.73
C GLY A 53 -15.36 8.20 -8.08
N GLU A 54 -15.77 6.96 -7.78
CA GLU A 54 -16.97 6.63 -7.02
C GLU A 54 -16.59 6.18 -5.60
N GLY A 55 -17.40 6.58 -4.62
CA GLY A 55 -17.26 6.16 -3.22
C GLY A 55 -18.19 5.00 -2.91
N ILE A 56 -17.63 3.84 -2.59
CA ILE A 56 -18.36 2.62 -2.27
C ILE A 56 -18.27 2.40 -0.75
N PRO A 57 -19.31 2.76 0.01
CA PRO A 57 -19.34 2.48 1.44
C PRO A 57 -19.62 1.00 1.70
N TRP A 58 -18.91 0.44 2.67
CA TRP A 58 -19.08 -0.91 3.17
C TRP A 58 -19.23 -0.87 4.70
N GLU A 59 -20.25 -1.52 5.23
CA GLU A 59 -20.44 -1.68 6.66
C GLU A 59 -19.70 -2.94 7.12
N GLY A 60 -18.67 -2.76 7.93
CA GLY A 60 -17.78 -3.83 8.35
C GLY A 60 -16.33 -3.36 8.50
N ASN A 61 -15.50 -4.30 8.94
CA ASN A 61 -14.07 -4.10 9.13
C ASN A 61 -13.27 -4.33 7.84
N TYR A 62 -11.96 -4.11 7.90
CA TYR A 62 -11.07 -4.27 6.75
C TYR A 62 -11.08 -5.69 6.16
N SER A 63 -11.05 -6.72 7.00
CA SER A 63 -11.03 -8.11 6.52
C SER A 63 -12.27 -8.47 5.72
N SER A 64 -13.46 -8.09 6.21
CA SER A 64 -14.73 -8.35 5.50
C SER A 64 -14.81 -7.58 4.17
N TRP A 65 -14.32 -6.34 4.15
CA TRP A 65 -14.24 -5.55 2.92
C TRP A 65 -13.30 -6.19 1.89
N LEU A 66 -12.15 -6.71 2.34
CA LEU A 66 -11.18 -7.35 1.46
C LEU A 66 -11.75 -8.61 0.78
N GLU A 67 -12.46 -9.45 1.54
CA GLU A 67 -13.16 -10.63 0.99
C GLU A 67 -14.22 -10.23 -0.04
N GLN A 68 -15.02 -9.21 0.27
CA GLN A 68 -16.03 -8.69 -0.64
C GLN A 68 -15.40 -8.12 -1.92
N LYS A 69 -14.31 -7.37 -1.78
CA LYS A 69 -13.58 -6.78 -2.90
C LYS A 69 -13.01 -7.85 -3.82
N ASP A 70 -12.41 -8.90 -3.27
CA ASP A 70 -11.88 -10.02 -4.06
C ASP A 70 -12.99 -10.72 -4.86
N ALA A 71 -14.13 -11.02 -4.20
CA ALA A 71 -15.29 -11.59 -4.86
C ALA A 71 -15.85 -10.69 -5.99
N ARG A 72 -15.91 -9.37 -5.76
CA ARG A 72 -16.35 -8.39 -6.76
C ARG A 72 -15.40 -8.34 -7.95
N LEU A 73 -14.09 -8.26 -7.71
CA LEU A 73 -13.07 -8.24 -8.75
C LEU A 73 -13.08 -9.53 -9.57
N ALA A 74 -13.25 -10.69 -8.93
CA ALA A 74 -13.38 -11.97 -9.62
C ALA A 74 -14.62 -12.01 -10.53
N GLN A 75 -15.76 -11.50 -10.04
CA GLN A 75 -16.99 -11.41 -10.83
C GLN A 75 -16.85 -10.44 -12.01
N GLU A 76 -16.27 -9.25 -11.79
CA GLU A 76 -15.98 -8.26 -12.83
C GLU A 76 -15.05 -8.82 -13.90
N ALA A 77 -13.96 -9.47 -13.49
CA ALA A 77 -13.01 -10.10 -14.41
C ALA A 77 -13.68 -11.18 -15.28
N SER A 78 -14.57 -12.00 -14.69
CA SER A 78 -15.32 -13.00 -15.46
C SER A 78 -16.28 -12.37 -16.47
N SER A 79 -16.94 -11.28 -16.09
CA SER A 79 -17.92 -10.55 -16.92
C SER A 79 -17.23 -9.81 -18.07
N GLU A 80 -16.10 -9.15 -17.79
CA GLU A 80 -15.25 -8.52 -18.79
C GLU A 80 -14.68 -9.56 -19.77
N ALA A 81 -14.22 -10.72 -19.28
CA ALA A 81 -13.73 -11.79 -20.13
C ALA A 81 -14.82 -12.34 -21.06
N ALA A 82 -16.04 -12.55 -20.53
CA ALA A 82 -17.19 -12.99 -21.31
C ALA A 82 -17.60 -11.96 -22.37
N ARG A 83 -17.65 -10.67 -21.99
CA ARG A 83 -17.96 -9.55 -22.88
C ARG A 83 -16.90 -9.37 -23.96
N ARG A 84 -15.62 -9.52 -23.62
CA ARG A 84 -14.50 -9.49 -24.58
C ARG A 84 -14.61 -10.62 -25.58
N LYS A 85 -14.93 -11.83 -25.14
CA LYS A 85 -15.13 -13.00 -26.01
C LYS A 85 -16.35 -12.86 -26.93
N SER A 86 -17.44 -12.23 -26.47
CA SER A 86 -18.59 -11.94 -27.34
C SER A 86 -18.27 -10.89 -28.40
N ILE A 87 -17.54 -9.83 -28.02
CA ILE A 87 -17.08 -8.79 -28.94
C ILE A 87 -16.13 -9.38 -29.99
N GLU A 88 -15.21 -10.26 -29.58
CA GLU A 88 -14.28 -10.94 -30.49
C GLU A 88 -15.01 -11.83 -31.50
N LYS A 89 -15.98 -12.63 -31.06
CA LYS A 89 -16.84 -13.43 -31.96
C LYS A 89 -17.64 -12.56 -32.93
N GLU A 90 -18.18 -11.43 -32.45
CA GLU A 90 -18.90 -10.49 -33.32
C GLU A 90 -17.96 -9.82 -34.33
N LEU A 91 -16.73 -9.48 -33.93
CA LEU A 91 -15.67 -8.96 -34.79
C LEU A 91 -15.25 -9.96 -35.87
N GLU A 92 -15.08 -11.23 -35.52
CA GLU A 92 -14.80 -12.29 -36.49
C GLU A 92 -15.93 -12.43 -37.51
N TRP A 93 -17.20 -12.36 -37.07
CA TRP A 93 -18.35 -12.39 -37.96
C TRP A 93 -18.39 -11.17 -38.90
N VAL A 94 -18.10 -9.97 -38.38
CA VAL A 94 -18.00 -8.74 -39.19
C VAL A 94 -16.86 -8.82 -40.19
N ARG A 95 -15.69 -9.36 -39.80
CA ARG A 95 -14.54 -9.57 -40.70
C ARG A 95 -14.83 -10.59 -41.81
N LYS A 96 -15.69 -11.57 -41.56
CA LYS A 96 -16.17 -12.56 -42.57
C LYS A 96 -17.24 -12.00 -43.52
N GLY A 97 -17.84 -10.85 -43.18
CA GLY A 97 -18.46 -9.90 -44.10
C GLY A 97 -19.73 -10.33 -44.84
N PRO A 98 -20.93 -9.89 -44.40
CA PRO A 98 -22.05 -9.62 -45.30
C PRO A 98 -21.88 -8.20 -45.89
N LYS A 99 -21.80 -8.12 -47.22
CA LYS A 99 -21.71 -6.86 -47.99
C LYS A 99 -22.99 -6.01 -47.83
N GLY A 100 -23.13 -5.27 -46.75
CA GLY A 100 -24.18 -4.25 -46.64
C GLY A 100 -24.59 -3.87 -45.22
N GLN A 101 -23.88 -2.95 -44.57
CA GLN A 101 -24.41 -2.00 -43.56
C GLN A 101 -23.30 -1.05 -43.07
N GLN A 102 -23.03 0.00 -43.84
CA GLN A 102 -21.97 0.99 -43.58
C GLN A 102 -22.28 1.95 -42.40
N SER A 103 -23.55 2.08 -41.97
CA SER A 103 -23.95 3.03 -40.91
C SER A 103 -23.78 2.51 -39.47
N LYS A 104 -23.76 1.19 -39.25
CA LYS A 104 -23.56 0.59 -37.90
C LYS A 104 -22.09 0.49 -37.48
N GLY A 105 -21.14 0.62 -38.39
CA GLY A 105 -19.70 0.51 -38.10
C GLY A 105 -19.15 1.68 -37.25
N LYS A 106 -19.66 2.90 -37.47
CA LYS A 106 -19.16 4.13 -36.82
C LYS A 106 -19.56 4.22 -35.34
N ALA A 107 -20.81 3.90 -35.01
CA ALA A 107 -21.29 3.84 -33.62
C ALA A 107 -20.65 2.71 -32.80
N ARG A 108 -20.16 1.66 -33.47
CA ARG A 108 -19.47 0.52 -32.84
C ARG A 108 -18.01 0.81 -32.55
N LEU A 109 -17.31 1.54 -33.43
CA LEU A 109 -15.94 2.01 -33.18
C LEU A 109 -15.89 2.98 -31.98
N ALA A 110 -16.85 3.92 -31.89
CA ALA A 110 -16.90 4.88 -30.78
C ALA A 110 -17.06 4.19 -29.41
N ARG A 111 -17.91 3.15 -29.32
CA ARG A 111 -18.06 2.33 -28.09
C ARG A 111 -16.78 1.57 -27.71
N PHE A 112 -15.96 1.19 -28.69
CA PHE A 112 -14.70 0.49 -28.44
C PHE A 112 -13.63 1.43 -27.84
N GLU A 113 -13.56 2.67 -28.33
CA GLU A 113 -12.67 3.69 -27.76
C GLU A 113 -13.08 4.09 -26.33
N GLU A 114 -14.39 4.23 -26.04
CA GLU A 114 -14.88 4.44 -24.67
C GLU A 114 -14.54 3.29 -23.72
N LEU A 115 -14.65 2.04 -24.17
CA LEU A 115 -14.33 0.85 -23.36
C LEU A 115 -12.83 0.77 -23.02
N ASN A 116 -11.94 1.05 -23.97
CA ASN A 116 -10.48 1.00 -23.74
C ASN A 116 -9.98 2.08 -22.76
N ASN A 117 -10.67 3.21 -22.64
CA ASN A 117 -10.27 4.27 -21.72
C ASN A 117 -10.56 3.92 -20.25
N THR A 118 -11.41 2.91 -19.99
CA THR A 118 -11.77 2.45 -18.65
C THR A 118 -10.71 1.50 -18.05
N ASP A 119 -9.86 0.90 -18.89
CA ASP A 119 -8.84 -0.10 -18.49
C ASP A 119 -7.59 0.50 -17.82
N TYR A 120 -7.45 1.84 -17.76
CA TYR A 120 -6.22 2.49 -17.32
C TYR A 120 -5.94 2.32 -15.80
N GLN A 121 -6.96 2.08 -14.98
CA GLN A 121 -6.79 2.00 -13.52
C GLN A 121 -6.38 0.61 -12.99
N LYS A 122 -6.60 -0.47 -13.76
CA LYS A 122 -6.28 -1.86 -13.33
C LYS A 122 -4.78 -2.20 -13.35
N ARG A 123 -3.89 -1.30 -13.82
CA ARG A 123 -2.47 -1.60 -14.05
C ARG A 123 -1.51 -1.19 -12.94
N ASN A 124 -1.96 -0.54 -11.88
CA ASN A 124 -1.05 -0.07 -10.82
C ASN A 124 -0.60 -1.16 -9.84
N GLU A 125 -1.17 -2.37 -9.89
CA GLU A 125 -0.88 -3.43 -8.91
C GLU A 125 0.43 -4.20 -9.17
N THR A 126 1.04 -4.09 -10.37
CA THR A 126 2.21 -4.92 -10.75
C THR A 126 3.49 -4.14 -11.00
N ASN A 127 3.66 -2.98 -10.38
CA ASN A 127 4.96 -2.30 -10.41
C ASN A 127 5.89 -2.93 -9.36
N GLU A 128 6.55 -4.02 -9.73
CA GLU A 128 7.64 -4.58 -8.92
C GLU A 128 8.73 -3.52 -8.74
N LEU A 129 8.96 -3.10 -7.49
CA LEU A 129 10.02 -2.17 -7.15
C LEU A 129 11.38 -2.87 -7.30
N PHE A 130 12.14 -2.48 -8.33
CA PHE A 130 13.49 -3.02 -8.52
C PHE A 130 14.51 -2.31 -7.62
N ILE A 131 15.14 -3.06 -6.73
CA ILE A 131 16.29 -2.59 -5.93
C ILE A 131 17.58 -3.02 -6.65
N PRO A 132 18.46 -2.09 -7.07
CA PRO A 132 19.67 -2.45 -7.78
C PRO A 132 20.60 -3.30 -6.89
N PRO A 133 21.17 -4.40 -7.43
CA PRO A 133 22.12 -5.20 -6.68
C PRO A 133 23.37 -4.37 -6.37
N GLY A 134 23.78 -4.34 -5.10
CA GLY A 134 24.96 -3.62 -4.64
C GLY A 134 26.28 -4.23 -5.12
N ALA A 135 27.39 -3.53 -4.89
CA ALA A 135 28.72 -4.05 -5.15
C ALA A 135 29.03 -5.31 -4.30
N ARG A 136 30.03 -6.10 -4.73
CA ARG A 136 30.46 -7.27 -3.96
C ARG A 136 30.97 -6.85 -2.58
N LEU A 137 30.33 -7.36 -1.54
CA LEU A 137 30.69 -7.14 -0.14
C LEU A 137 31.55 -8.30 0.39
N GLY A 138 32.52 -7.98 1.26
CA GLY A 138 33.28 -8.97 2.04
C GLY A 138 32.43 -9.62 3.13
N ASP A 139 32.92 -10.67 3.80
CA ASP A 139 32.13 -11.45 4.77
C ASP A 139 31.60 -10.65 5.96
N LYS A 140 32.33 -9.62 6.38
CA LYS A 140 31.95 -8.69 7.45
C LYS A 140 31.68 -7.32 6.85
N VAL A 141 30.45 -6.82 7.00
CA VAL A 141 30.00 -5.56 6.39
C VAL A 141 30.00 -4.42 7.39
N LEU A 142 29.53 -4.69 8.62
CA LEU A 142 29.49 -3.71 9.69
C LEU A 142 29.99 -4.35 10.98
N GLU A 143 30.77 -3.60 11.74
CA GLU A 143 31.17 -3.93 13.10
C GLU A 143 31.00 -2.69 13.97
N VAL A 144 30.25 -2.86 15.05
CA VAL A 144 30.02 -1.86 16.07
C VAL A 144 30.47 -2.48 17.39
N SER A 145 31.34 -1.79 18.12
CA SER A 145 31.83 -2.22 19.43
C SER A 145 31.69 -1.07 20.41
N ASN A 146 31.12 -1.37 21.58
CA ASN A 146 31.00 -0.46 22.72
C ASN A 146 30.45 0.92 22.35
N LEU A 147 29.46 0.95 21.45
CA LEU A 147 28.87 2.20 21.00
C LEU A 147 28.05 2.82 22.13
N ARG A 148 28.41 4.05 22.48
CA ARG A 148 27.68 4.87 23.44
C ARG A 148 27.30 6.19 22.79
N LYS A 149 26.04 6.58 22.94
CA LYS A 149 25.54 7.87 22.46
C LYS A 149 24.51 8.46 23.42
N SER A 150 24.72 9.73 23.76
CA SER A 150 23.79 10.51 24.58
C SER A 150 23.47 11.83 23.89
N TYR A 151 22.27 12.36 24.16
CA TYR A 151 21.86 13.70 23.74
C TYR A 151 21.44 14.49 24.99
N GLY A 152 22.29 15.40 25.43
CA GLY A 152 22.17 16.01 26.76
C GLY A 152 22.23 14.94 27.85
N ASP A 153 21.27 14.98 28.78
CA ASP A 153 21.17 14.02 29.89
C ASP A 153 20.52 12.68 29.50
N ARG A 154 19.99 12.57 28.27
CA ARG A 154 19.31 11.36 27.80
C ARG A 154 20.32 10.44 27.10
N VAL A 155 20.59 9.30 27.71
CA VAL A 155 21.34 8.20 27.08
C VAL A 155 20.44 7.55 26.03
N LEU A 156 20.88 7.52 24.77
CA LEU A 156 20.16 6.90 23.65
C LEU A 156 20.65 5.48 23.38
N ILE A 157 21.97 5.29 23.43
CA ILE A 157 22.63 4.01 23.19
C ILE A 157 23.70 3.85 24.26
N ASP A 158 23.74 2.70 24.91
CA ASP A 158 24.76 2.36 25.90
C ASP A 158 25.34 0.98 25.61
N ASP A 159 26.67 0.91 25.55
CA ASP A 159 27.47 -0.29 25.34
C ASP A 159 26.99 -1.25 24.23
N LEU A 160 26.49 -0.69 23.12
CA LEU A 160 25.95 -1.50 22.02
C LEU A 160 27.09 -2.08 21.18
N SER A 161 27.13 -3.41 21.09
CA SER A 161 28.10 -4.14 20.26
C SER A 161 27.40 -5.18 19.38
N PHE A 162 27.62 -5.11 18.06
CA PHE A 162 27.08 -6.06 17.10
C PHE A 162 27.90 -6.10 15.81
N SER A 163 27.76 -7.18 15.05
CA SER A 163 28.35 -7.30 13.72
C SER A 163 27.31 -7.77 12.71
N VAL A 164 27.40 -7.24 11.49
CA VAL A 164 26.47 -7.56 10.40
C VAL A 164 27.27 -8.23 9.28
N PRO A 165 26.99 -9.50 8.95
CA PRO A 165 27.65 -10.20 7.87
C PRO A 165 27.05 -9.81 6.51
N LYS A 166 27.72 -10.18 5.41
CA LYS A 166 27.19 -9.97 4.06
C LYS A 166 25.83 -10.64 3.86
N GLY A 167 24.92 -9.94 3.19
CA GLY A 167 23.59 -10.46 2.87
C GLY A 167 22.60 -10.49 4.05
N ALA A 168 22.99 -10.05 5.24
CA ALA A 168 22.06 -9.96 6.36
C ALA A 168 21.07 -8.81 6.17
N ILE A 169 19.80 -9.09 6.45
CA ILE A 169 18.73 -8.10 6.55
C ILE A 169 18.45 -7.88 8.03
N VAL A 170 18.74 -6.67 8.53
CA VAL A 170 18.59 -6.33 9.95
C VAL A 170 17.44 -5.35 10.13
N GLY A 171 16.36 -5.80 10.75
CA GLY A 171 15.26 -4.94 11.17
C GLY A 171 15.59 -4.22 12.48
N ILE A 172 15.51 -2.88 12.48
CA ILE A 172 15.70 -2.06 13.69
C ILE A 172 14.33 -1.61 14.18
N ILE A 173 13.95 -2.06 15.38
CA ILE A 173 12.66 -1.76 16.02
C ILE A 173 12.86 -1.00 17.32
N GLY A 174 11.83 -0.29 17.77
CA GLY A 174 11.81 0.41 19.05
C GLY A 174 10.92 1.65 19.01
N PRO A 175 10.63 2.27 20.16
CA PRO A 175 9.75 3.43 20.24
C PRO A 175 10.35 4.66 19.55
N ASN A 176 9.50 5.66 19.33
CA ASN A 176 9.95 6.94 18.80
C ASN A 176 10.92 7.63 19.75
N GLY A 177 11.98 8.22 19.20
CA GLY A 177 13.05 8.82 20.00
C GLY A 177 14.01 7.83 20.68
N ALA A 178 13.92 6.52 20.41
CA ALA A 178 14.87 5.53 20.94
C ALA A 178 16.29 5.59 20.32
N GLY A 179 16.57 6.52 19.41
CA GLY A 179 17.89 6.65 18.78
C GLY A 179 18.08 5.87 17.46
N LYS A 180 17.01 5.31 16.86
CA LYS A 180 17.09 4.56 15.57
C LYS A 180 17.73 5.39 14.45
N SER A 181 17.23 6.61 14.22
CA SER A 181 17.80 7.51 13.19
C SER A 181 19.17 8.06 13.58
N THR A 182 19.50 8.11 14.87
CA THR A 182 20.83 8.47 15.38
C THR A 182 21.84 7.38 15.06
N LEU A 183 21.48 6.09 15.18
CA LEU A 183 22.33 4.98 14.74
C LEU A 183 22.69 5.10 13.25
N PHE A 184 21.71 5.37 12.38
CA PHE A 184 21.97 5.59 10.95
C PHE A 184 22.88 6.79 10.68
N ARG A 185 22.69 7.90 11.40
CA ARG A 185 23.53 9.10 11.26
C ARG A 185 24.97 8.87 11.71
N MET A 186 25.19 8.05 12.74
CA MET A 186 26.53 7.64 13.15
C MET A 186 27.16 6.69 12.12
N MET A 187 26.40 5.73 11.58
CA MET A 187 26.89 4.82 10.54
C MET A 187 27.24 5.54 9.22
N SER A 188 26.54 6.62 8.87
CA SER A 188 26.83 7.44 7.70
C SER A 188 27.90 8.52 7.94
N GLY A 189 28.45 8.60 9.14
CA GLY A 189 29.49 9.57 9.52
C GLY A 189 28.99 11.01 9.69
N GLN A 190 27.67 11.23 9.75
CA GLN A 190 27.06 12.55 9.93
C GLN A 190 27.04 13.00 11.40
N GLU A 191 27.06 12.06 12.33
CA GLU A 191 27.19 12.32 13.78
C GLU A 191 28.37 11.54 14.35
N GLN A 192 29.17 12.19 15.19
CA GLN A 192 30.21 11.51 15.98
C GLN A 192 29.63 11.05 17.32
N THR A 193 30.22 10.02 17.93
CA THR A 193 29.87 9.49 19.26
C THR A 193 29.86 10.57 20.33
#